data_AF-A0A1Q7PA94-F1
#
_entry.id   AF-A0A1Q7PA94-F1
#
_cell.length_a   1.000
_cell.length_b   1.000
_cell.length_c   1.000
_cell.angle_alpha   90.00
_cell.angle_beta   90.00
_cell.angle_gamma   90.00
#
_symmetry.space_group_name_H-M   'P 1'
#
loop_
_entity.id
_entity.type
_entity.pdbx_description
1 polymer ?
#
loop_
_entity_poly.entity_id
_entity_poly.type
_entity_poly.pdbx_seq_one_letter_code
_entity_poly.pdbx_strand_id
1 'polypeptide(L)'
;QIQSYAIRNPAFRTSKRPLEVPDSAPAIIREMAESAASAGVGPMFTFQGALTEYVGRKLTDALSEVSVSCGEDHFVVTRRRMRLPVQSGMGLAVVVKPELGPHGVFMRLTPGDEAGEIMGGLVVVGRSCIVADAAAAAATAIVPKPDGFRTALRYLRGLPGLYGALVIQGHRIGVTGALELAA
;
A
#
# COMPACT_ATOMS: atom_id res chain seq x y z
N GLN A 1 2.99 -7.75 19.20
CA GLN A 1 4.23 -8.31 18.60
C GLN A 1 5.13 -7.23 18.02
N ILE A 2 4.66 -6.39 17.10
CA ILE A 2 5.48 -5.34 16.43
C ILE A 2 6.12 -4.37 17.44
N GLN A 3 5.34 -3.74 18.31
CA GLN A 3 5.86 -2.80 19.31
C GLN A 3 6.93 -3.44 20.21
N SER A 4 6.68 -4.64 20.73
CA SER A 4 7.64 -5.35 21.59
C SER A 4 8.95 -5.66 20.85
N TYR A 5 8.89 -5.99 19.55
CA TYR A 5 10.08 -6.19 18.73
C TYR A 5 10.82 -4.88 18.48
N ALA A 6 10.10 -3.81 18.14
CA ALA A 6 10.66 -2.48 17.86
C ALA A 6 11.34 -1.83 19.09
N ILE A 7 10.85 -2.10 20.31
CA ILE A 7 11.48 -1.67 21.56
C ILE A 7 12.81 -2.40 21.76
N ARG A 8 12.85 -3.72 21.54
CA ARG A 8 14.06 -4.53 21.70
C ARG A 8 15.09 -4.34 20.58
N ASN A 9 14.64 -3.88 19.41
CA ASN A 9 15.47 -3.70 18.22
C ASN A 9 15.30 -2.26 17.69
N PRO A 10 15.99 -1.27 18.27
CA PRO A 10 15.81 0.13 17.89
C PRO A 10 16.06 0.42 16.41
N ALA A 11 16.99 -0.30 15.77
CA ALA A 11 17.26 -0.17 14.34
C ALA A 11 16.05 -0.53 13.46
N PHE A 12 15.25 -1.53 13.85
CA PHE A 12 14.00 -1.87 13.18
C PHE A 12 13.05 -0.67 13.20
N ARG A 13 12.99 0.05 14.33
CA ARG A 13 12.09 1.17 14.53
C ARG A 13 12.46 2.41 13.68
N THR A 14 13.75 2.68 13.53
CA THR A 14 14.24 3.98 13.00
C THR A 14 14.83 3.90 11.60
N SER A 15 15.12 2.71 11.08
CA SER A 15 15.74 2.57 9.76
C SER A 15 14.82 3.14 8.67
N LYS A 16 15.43 3.93 7.77
CA LYS A 16 14.81 4.39 6.53
C LYS A 16 15.19 3.54 5.32
N ARG A 17 15.96 2.48 5.54
CA ARG A 17 16.52 1.58 4.54
C ARG A 17 16.17 0.13 4.89
N PRO A 18 16.25 -0.79 3.91
CA PRO A 18 16.07 -2.22 4.17
C PRO A 18 16.91 -2.67 5.36
N LEU A 19 16.30 -3.51 6.20
CA LEU A 19 16.94 -4.06 7.37
C LEU A 19 16.65 -5.56 7.40
N GLU A 20 17.70 -6.37 7.43
CA GLU A 20 17.56 -7.81 7.63
C GLU A 20 17.13 -8.11 9.06
N VAL A 21 16.28 -9.12 9.21
CA VAL A 21 15.79 -9.59 10.50
C VAL A 21 16.08 -11.10 10.60
N PRO A 22 16.41 -11.62 11.80
CA PRO A 22 16.70 -13.04 11.95
C PRO A 22 15.48 -13.91 11.66
N ASP A 23 15.70 -15.14 11.20
CA ASP A 23 14.62 -16.11 10.92
C ASP A 23 13.77 -16.46 12.15
N SER A 24 14.34 -16.28 13.35
CA SER A 24 13.64 -16.44 14.62
C SER A 24 12.69 -15.27 14.96
N ALA A 25 12.68 -14.20 14.17
CA ALA A 25 11.75 -13.09 14.36
C ALA A 25 10.30 -13.54 14.09
N PRO A 26 9.31 -12.92 14.77
CA PRO A 26 7.91 -13.20 14.50
C PRO A 26 7.56 -13.05 13.01
N ALA A 27 6.67 -13.89 12.49
CA ALA A 27 6.31 -13.89 11.06
C ALA A 27 5.98 -12.49 10.50
N ILE A 28 5.19 -11.70 11.25
CA ILE A 28 4.83 -10.33 10.86
C ILE A 28 6.05 -9.43 10.69
N ILE A 29 7.09 -9.59 11.51
CA ILE A 29 8.33 -8.83 11.42
C ILE A 29 9.12 -9.22 10.16
N ARG A 30 9.16 -10.52 9.84
CA ARG A 30 9.84 -11.04 8.65
C ARG A 30 9.17 -10.55 7.38
N GLU A 31 7.84 -10.67 7.28
CA GLU A 31 7.08 -10.18 6.12
C GLU A 31 7.20 -8.66 5.92
N MET A 32 7.22 -7.88 7.02
CA MET A 32 7.50 -6.44 6.97
C MET A 32 8.89 -6.15 6.39
N ALA A 33 9.92 -6.83 6.89
CA ALA A 33 11.29 -6.65 6.44
C ALA A 33 11.49 -7.04 4.97
N GLU A 34 10.94 -8.18 4.54
CA GLU A 34 11.01 -8.67 3.16
C GLU A 34 10.32 -7.71 2.16
N SER A 35 9.12 -7.22 2.51
CA SER A 35 8.37 -6.30 1.65
C SER A 35 9.04 -4.93 1.60
N ALA A 36 9.52 -4.42 2.74
CA ALA A 36 10.26 -3.18 2.80
C ALA A 36 11.59 -3.25 2.03
N ALA A 37 12.30 -4.38 2.10
CA ALA A 37 13.52 -4.63 1.35
C ALA A 37 13.26 -4.59 -0.16
N SER A 38 12.21 -5.27 -0.61
CA SER A 38 11.79 -5.27 -2.03
C SER A 38 11.49 -3.84 -2.52
N ALA A 39 10.96 -2.98 -1.65
CA ALA A 39 10.66 -1.58 -1.95
C ALA A 39 11.78 -0.58 -1.57
N GLY A 40 12.94 -1.04 -1.10
CA GLY A 40 14.06 -0.17 -0.74
C GLY A 40 13.80 0.80 0.42
N VAL A 41 12.82 0.50 1.29
CA VAL A 41 12.44 1.31 2.47
C VAL A 41 12.74 0.56 3.77
N GLY A 42 12.58 1.22 4.90
CA GLY A 42 12.68 0.57 6.22
C GLY A 42 11.43 -0.21 6.60
N PRO A 43 11.55 -1.27 7.43
CA PRO A 43 10.42 -2.15 7.76
C PRO A 43 9.28 -1.45 8.49
N MET A 44 9.54 -0.41 9.29
CA MET A 44 8.46 0.32 9.97
C MET A 44 7.58 1.14 9.03
N PHE A 45 7.99 1.37 7.78
CA PHE A 45 7.12 1.99 6.78
C PHE A 45 5.97 1.09 6.34
N THR A 46 5.96 -0.19 6.72
CA THR A 46 4.92 -1.15 6.33
C THR A 46 4.02 -1.54 7.52
N PHE A 47 4.03 -0.74 8.60
CA PHE A 47 3.37 -1.08 9.86
C PHE A 47 1.85 -1.15 9.74
N GLN A 48 1.23 -0.17 9.09
CA GLN A 48 -0.22 -0.12 8.94
C GLN A 48 -0.69 -1.21 7.97
N GLY A 49 0.05 -1.40 6.87
CA GLY A 49 -0.16 -2.51 5.96
C GLY A 49 -0.08 -3.86 6.66
N ALA A 50 0.94 -4.09 7.49
CA ALA A 50 1.10 -5.34 8.24
C ALA A 50 -0.01 -5.59 9.26
N LEU A 51 -0.45 -4.55 9.98
CA LEU A 51 -1.57 -4.67 10.91
C LEU A 51 -2.86 -5.03 10.16
N THR A 52 -3.16 -4.31 9.08
CA THR A 52 -4.37 -4.50 8.26
C THR A 52 -4.39 -5.89 7.61
N GLU A 53 -3.26 -6.32 7.05
CA GLU A 53 -3.10 -7.64 6.43
C GLU A 53 -3.35 -8.76 7.43
N TYR A 54 -2.73 -8.72 8.61
CA TYR A 54 -2.83 -9.80 9.58
C TYR A 54 -4.23 -9.90 10.20
N VAL A 55 -4.89 -8.76 10.45
CA VAL A 55 -6.29 -8.75 10.89
C VAL A 55 -7.19 -9.30 9.78
N GLY A 56 -6.99 -8.86 8.54
CA GLY A 56 -7.71 -9.32 7.37
C GLY A 56 -7.61 -10.83 7.17
N ARG A 57 -6.39 -11.37 7.11
CA ARG A 57 -6.12 -12.81 7.04
C ARG A 57 -6.78 -13.58 8.17
N LYS A 58 -6.73 -13.07 9.41
CA LYS A 58 -7.36 -13.77 10.54
C LYS A 58 -8.88 -13.84 10.42
N LEU A 59 -9.52 -12.80 9.90
CA LEU A 59 -10.96 -12.80 9.66
C LEU A 59 -11.36 -13.76 8.53
N THR A 60 -10.48 -14.02 7.56
CA THR A 60 -10.75 -14.98 6.48
C THR A 60 -10.85 -16.43 6.94
N ASP A 61 -10.39 -16.74 8.16
CA ASP A 61 -10.61 -18.06 8.79
C ASP A 61 -12.10 -18.37 8.99
N ALA A 62 -12.94 -17.33 9.14
CA ALA A 62 -14.37 -17.46 9.44
C ALA A 62 -15.29 -16.80 8.40
N LEU A 63 -14.76 -15.85 7.61
CA LEU A 63 -15.53 -15.04 6.68
C LEU A 63 -15.01 -15.20 5.26
N SER A 64 -15.92 -15.41 4.32
CA SER A 64 -15.58 -15.57 2.90
C SER A 64 -15.43 -14.25 2.12
N GLU A 65 -15.91 -13.15 2.68
CA GLU A 65 -15.73 -11.80 2.16
C GLU A 65 -15.35 -10.90 3.33
N VAL A 66 -14.27 -10.15 3.16
CA VAL A 66 -13.65 -9.35 4.23
C VAL A 66 -13.17 -8.05 3.64
N SER A 67 -13.50 -6.94 4.29
CA SER A 67 -12.92 -5.63 4.04
C SER A 67 -12.46 -5.07 5.38
N VAL A 68 -11.15 -4.87 5.54
CA VAL A 68 -10.55 -4.27 6.73
C VAL A 68 -9.79 -3.02 6.30
N SER A 69 -9.88 -1.95 7.08
CA SER A 69 -9.11 -0.73 6.83
C SER A 69 -8.41 -0.25 8.09
N CYS A 70 -7.17 0.19 7.97
CA CYS A 70 -6.45 0.92 9.00
C CYS A 70 -5.70 2.09 8.33
N GLY A 71 -6.13 3.32 8.61
CA GLY A 71 -5.57 4.49 7.95
C GLY A 71 -5.81 4.44 6.44
N GLU A 72 -4.73 4.43 5.67
CA GLU A 72 -4.75 4.39 4.20
C GLU A 72 -4.70 2.98 3.62
N ASP A 73 -4.51 1.96 4.46
CA ASP A 73 -4.43 0.57 4.04
C ASP A 73 -5.78 -0.13 4.11
N HIS A 74 -6.09 -0.89 3.07
CA HIS A 74 -7.30 -1.70 2.93
C HIS A 74 -6.93 -3.13 2.53
N PHE A 75 -7.34 -4.10 3.34
CA PHE A 75 -7.32 -5.51 2.99
C PHE A 75 -8.68 -5.91 2.45
N VAL A 76 -8.73 -6.46 1.23
CA VAL A 76 -9.98 -6.80 0.57
C VAL A 76 -9.95 -8.24 0.04
N VAL A 77 -10.92 -9.04 0.50
CA VAL A 77 -11.28 -10.34 -0.05
C VAL A 77 -12.75 -10.28 -0.42
N THR A 78 -13.08 -10.58 -1.67
CA THR A 78 -14.45 -10.49 -2.18
C THR A 78 -14.75 -11.65 -3.12
N ARG A 79 -16.04 -11.96 -3.31
CA ARG A 79 -16.53 -12.96 -4.27
C ARG A 79 -16.99 -12.34 -5.58
N ARG A 80 -17.05 -11.02 -5.66
CA ARG A 80 -17.53 -10.28 -6.84
C ARG A 80 -16.61 -9.10 -7.10
N ARG A 81 -16.70 -8.51 -8.29
CA ARG A 81 -16.03 -7.24 -8.56
C ARG A 81 -16.51 -6.19 -7.56
N MET A 82 -15.59 -5.61 -6.80
CA MET A 82 -15.85 -4.58 -5.81
C MET A 82 -15.25 -3.25 -6.26
N ARG A 83 -16.00 -2.15 -6.12
CA ARG A 83 -15.49 -0.79 -6.35
C ARG A 83 -15.08 -0.20 -5.01
N LEU A 84 -13.80 0.10 -4.84
CA LEU A 84 -13.28 0.82 -3.68
C LEU A 84 -13.12 2.31 -4.05
N PRO A 85 -13.98 3.21 -3.54
CA PRO A 85 -13.92 4.63 -3.87
C PRO A 85 -12.56 5.23 -3.49
N VAL A 86 -11.96 6.00 -4.40
CA VAL A 86 -10.68 6.71 -4.17
C VAL A 86 -10.89 7.93 -3.27
N GLN A 87 -12.00 8.63 -3.47
CA GLN A 87 -12.53 9.66 -2.57
C GLN A 87 -14.04 9.74 -2.74
N SER A 88 -14.74 10.05 -1.66
CA SER A 88 -16.13 10.48 -1.74
C SER A 88 -16.24 11.74 -2.62
N GLY A 89 -17.13 11.70 -3.63
CA GLY A 89 -17.43 12.84 -4.49
C GLY A 89 -16.56 12.99 -5.75
N MET A 90 -15.45 12.25 -5.88
CA MET A 90 -14.61 12.29 -7.09
C MET A 90 -15.18 11.53 -8.29
N GLY A 91 -16.12 10.61 -8.05
CA GLY A 91 -16.54 9.65 -9.08
C GLY A 91 -15.39 8.78 -9.57
N LEU A 92 -14.40 8.48 -8.72
CA LEU A 92 -13.29 7.59 -9.05
C LEU A 92 -13.22 6.44 -8.05
N ALA A 93 -13.20 5.22 -8.54
CA ALA A 93 -13.04 4.02 -7.75
C ALA A 93 -12.01 3.07 -8.36
N VAL A 94 -11.32 2.33 -7.51
CA VAL A 94 -10.44 1.22 -7.90
C VAL A 94 -11.27 -0.04 -7.93
N VAL A 95 -11.15 -0.83 -8.99
CA VAL A 95 -11.86 -2.11 -9.11
C VAL A 95 -10.98 -3.22 -8.56
N VAL A 96 -11.46 -3.83 -7.49
CA VAL A 96 -10.88 -5.03 -6.87
C VAL A 96 -11.57 -6.26 -7.46
N LYS A 97 -10.76 -7.21 -7.94
CA LYS A 97 -11.21 -8.41 -8.67
C LYS A 97 -11.02 -9.66 -7.83
N PRO A 98 -12.04 -10.51 -7.67
CA PRO A 98 -11.94 -11.69 -6.81
C PRO A 98 -10.89 -12.70 -7.30
N GLU A 99 -10.60 -12.74 -8.60
CA GLU A 99 -9.70 -13.73 -9.22
C GLU A 99 -8.22 -13.54 -8.85
N LEU A 100 -7.86 -12.37 -8.31
CA LEU A 100 -6.49 -12.01 -7.92
C LEU A 100 -6.20 -12.31 -6.43
N GLY A 101 -7.16 -12.92 -5.72
CA GLY A 101 -7.03 -13.31 -4.31
C GLY A 101 -7.24 -12.15 -3.34
N PRO A 102 -6.67 -12.24 -2.12
CA PRO A 102 -6.62 -11.10 -1.21
C PRO A 102 -5.85 -9.94 -1.83
N HIS A 103 -6.41 -8.74 -1.71
CA HIS A 103 -5.78 -7.51 -2.18
C HIS A 103 -5.35 -6.67 -1.01
N GLY A 104 -4.14 -6.14 -1.11
CA GLY A 104 -3.74 -4.96 -0.37
C GLY A 104 -3.92 -3.72 -1.22
N VAL A 105 -4.66 -2.75 -0.72
CA VAL A 105 -4.82 -1.44 -1.35
C VAL A 105 -4.35 -0.37 -0.39
N PHE A 106 -3.31 0.37 -0.76
CA PHE A 106 -2.96 1.62 -0.10
C PHE A 106 -3.62 2.77 -0.87
N MET A 107 -4.22 3.72 -0.15
CA MET A 107 -4.94 4.84 -0.75
C MET A 107 -4.79 6.10 0.11
N ARG A 108 -4.08 7.09 -0.43
CA ARG A 108 -3.96 8.43 0.16
C ARG A 108 -4.24 9.48 -0.88
N LEU A 109 -5.03 10.48 -0.52
CA LEU A 109 -5.20 11.71 -1.30
C LEU A 109 -4.82 12.91 -0.44
N THR A 110 -4.34 13.95 -1.11
CA THR A 110 -4.05 15.25 -0.52
C THR A 110 -5.07 16.23 -1.08
N PRO A 111 -6.08 16.64 -0.27
CA PRO A 111 -7.02 17.66 -0.69
C PRO A 111 -6.30 18.99 -0.95
N GLY A 112 -6.83 19.78 -1.87
CA GLY A 112 -6.41 21.16 -2.11
C GLY A 112 -7.13 22.14 -1.19
N ASP A 113 -6.95 23.43 -1.48
CA ASP A 113 -7.55 24.52 -0.72
C ASP A 113 -9.02 24.72 -1.11
N GLU A 114 -9.39 24.35 -2.33
CA GLU A 114 -10.76 24.42 -2.82
C GLU A 114 -11.55 23.13 -2.59
N ALA A 115 -12.87 23.25 -2.44
CA ALA A 115 -13.76 22.11 -2.25
C ALA A 115 -13.73 21.19 -3.49
N GLY A 116 -13.23 19.96 -3.31
CA GLY A 116 -13.11 18.98 -4.38
C GLY A 116 -11.77 19.02 -5.13
N GLU A 117 -10.88 19.95 -4.78
CA GLU A 117 -9.53 20.02 -5.34
C GLU A 117 -8.64 18.93 -4.75
N ILE A 118 -7.74 18.37 -5.58
CA ILE A 118 -6.77 17.34 -5.18
C ILE A 118 -5.39 17.75 -5.66
N MET A 119 -4.50 17.99 -4.70
CA MET A 119 -3.11 18.38 -4.94
C MET A 119 -2.17 17.19 -5.14
N GLY A 120 -2.54 16.05 -4.60
CA GLY A 120 -1.74 14.84 -4.70
C GLY A 120 -2.54 13.60 -4.38
N GLY A 121 -2.02 12.47 -4.79
CA GLY A 121 -2.70 11.21 -4.55
C GLY A 121 -1.85 10.03 -4.92
N LEU A 122 -2.05 8.95 -4.19
CA LEU A 122 -1.38 7.70 -4.40
C LEU A 122 -2.34 6.57 -4.08
N VAL A 123 -2.61 5.74 -5.08
CA VAL A 123 -3.25 4.45 -4.89
C VAL A 123 -2.28 3.38 -5.33
N VAL A 124 -2.08 2.37 -4.50
CA VAL A 124 -1.26 1.21 -4.83
C VAL A 124 -2.07 -0.04 -4.54
N VAL A 125 -2.15 -0.93 -5.52
CA VAL A 125 -2.80 -2.23 -5.37
C VAL A 125 -1.74 -3.32 -5.53
N GLY A 126 -1.64 -4.20 -4.54
CA GLY A 126 -0.69 -5.30 -4.54
C GLY A 126 -1.26 -6.57 -3.91
N ARG A 127 -0.44 -7.62 -3.92
CA ARG A 127 -0.79 -8.95 -3.39
C ARG A 127 -1.02 -9.00 -1.87
N SER A 128 -0.63 -7.96 -1.15
CA SER A 128 -0.83 -7.80 0.30
C SER A 128 -0.75 -6.33 0.69
N CYS A 129 -1.34 -5.96 1.81
CA CYS A 129 -1.27 -4.57 2.30
C CYS A 129 0.17 -4.19 2.63
N ILE A 130 1.00 -5.13 3.09
CA ILE A 130 2.42 -4.90 3.41
C ILE A 130 3.19 -4.45 2.16
N VAL A 131 2.93 -5.09 1.02
CA VAL A 131 3.57 -4.72 -0.26
C VAL A 131 3.05 -3.36 -0.74
N ALA A 132 1.74 -3.11 -0.64
CA ALA A 132 1.15 -1.83 -1.05
C ALA A 132 1.68 -0.65 -0.21
N ASP A 133 1.75 -0.81 1.12
CA ASP A 133 2.27 0.19 2.06
C ASP A 133 3.78 0.45 1.83
N ALA A 134 4.57 -0.61 1.64
CA ALA A 134 6.00 -0.49 1.32
C ALA A 134 6.24 0.29 0.01
N ALA A 135 5.48 -0.07 -1.03
CA ALA A 135 5.53 0.60 -2.33
C ALA A 135 5.09 2.06 -2.22
N ALA A 136 4.04 2.33 -1.45
CA ALA A 136 3.51 3.66 -1.26
C ALA A 136 4.50 4.57 -0.54
N ALA A 137 5.18 4.07 0.50
CA ALA A 137 6.25 4.77 1.18
C ALA A 137 7.40 5.14 0.23
N ALA A 138 7.84 4.20 -0.60
CA ALA A 138 8.88 4.42 -1.59
C ALA A 138 8.48 5.48 -2.63
N ALA A 139 7.27 5.35 -3.20
CA ALA A 139 6.74 6.29 -4.19
C ALA A 139 6.60 7.70 -3.60
N THR A 140 6.10 7.83 -2.36
CA THR A 140 5.99 9.11 -1.65
C THR A 140 7.34 9.79 -1.49
N ALA A 141 8.43 9.02 -1.30
CA ALA A 141 9.78 9.57 -1.24
C ALA A 141 10.38 9.92 -2.62
N ILE A 142 9.85 9.37 -3.71
CA ILE A 142 10.32 9.60 -5.08
C ILE A 142 9.60 10.79 -5.73
N VAL A 143 8.28 10.89 -5.59
CA VAL A 143 7.42 11.87 -6.30
C VAL A 143 7.88 13.34 -6.16
N PRO A 144 8.35 13.82 -4.99
CA PRO A 144 8.79 15.21 -4.83
C PRO A 144 10.12 15.56 -5.52
N LYS A 145 10.88 14.56 -5.98
CA LYS A 145 12.19 14.80 -6.62
C LYS A 145 12.03 15.34 -8.05
N PRO A 146 13.09 15.93 -8.64
CA PRO A 146 13.12 16.23 -10.07
C PRO A 146 12.78 14.97 -10.88
N ASP A 147 11.89 15.10 -11.88
CA ASP A 147 11.32 13.99 -12.64
C ASP A 147 10.67 12.87 -11.79
N GLY A 148 10.33 13.17 -10.54
CA GLY A 148 9.84 12.22 -9.54
C GLY A 148 8.53 11.54 -9.97
N PHE A 149 7.63 12.28 -10.63
CA PHE A 149 6.37 11.72 -11.14
C PHE A 149 6.57 10.54 -12.10
N ARG A 150 7.36 10.74 -13.17
CA ARG A 150 7.65 9.68 -14.16
C ARG A 150 8.49 8.57 -13.54
N THR A 151 9.42 8.93 -12.66
CA THR A 151 10.28 7.97 -11.96
C THR A 151 9.47 7.07 -11.04
N ALA A 152 8.50 7.61 -10.29
CA ALA A 152 7.62 6.85 -9.41
C ALA A 152 6.77 5.85 -10.19
N LEU A 153 6.17 6.25 -11.32
CA LEU A 153 5.39 5.34 -12.17
C LEU A 153 6.24 4.19 -12.71
N ARG A 154 7.47 4.47 -13.16
CA ARG A 154 8.40 3.43 -13.65
C ARG A 154 8.85 2.50 -12.52
N TYR A 155 9.14 3.06 -11.36
CA TYR A 155 9.51 2.32 -10.16
C TYR A 155 8.38 1.36 -9.74
N LEU A 156 7.16 1.87 -9.58
CA LEU A 156 5.98 1.08 -9.21
C LEU A 156 5.68 -0.01 -10.25
N ARG A 157 5.86 0.26 -11.56
CA ARG A 157 5.70 -0.75 -12.60
C ARG A 157 6.63 -1.96 -12.43
N GLY A 158 7.84 -1.72 -11.92
CA GLY A 158 8.88 -2.74 -11.79
C GLY A 158 8.87 -3.45 -10.44
N LEU A 159 8.04 -3.03 -9.48
CA LEU A 159 8.08 -3.58 -8.13
C LEU A 159 7.34 -4.93 -8.07
N PRO A 160 8.02 -6.02 -7.62
CA PRO A 160 7.38 -7.32 -7.50
C PRO A 160 6.19 -7.31 -6.54
N GLY A 161 5.11 -8.02 -6.92
CA GLY A 161 3.91 -8.15 -6.10
C GLY A 161 2.93 -6.98 -6.20
N LEU A 162 3.20 -5.95 -7.01
CA LEU A 162 2.22 -4.93 -7.37
C LEU A 162 1.36 -5.38 -8.56
N TYR A 163 0.06 -5.13 -8.44
CA TYR A 163 -0.89 -5.27 -9.54
C TYR A 163 -1.00 -3.98 -10.33
N GLY A 164 -0.97 -2.82 -9.67
CA GLY A 164 -0.95 -1.53 -10.33
C GLY A 164 -0.99 -0.36 -9.36
N ALA A 165 -0.85 0.85 -9.90
CA ALA A 165 -0.87 2.07 -9.10
C ALA A 165 -1.37 3.28 -9.87
N LEU A 166 -1.91 4.25 -9.14
CA LEU A 166 -2.34 5.58 -9.57
C LEU A 166 -1.51 6.61 -8.81
N VAL A 167 -0.91 7.56 -9.52
CA VAL A 167 -0.19 8.70 -8.94
C VAL A 167 -0.82 9.99 -9.44
N ILE A 168 -1.17 10.87 -8.51
CA ILE A 168 -1.73 12.20 -8.78
C ILE A 168 -0.74 13.23 -8.22
N GLN A 169 -0.40 14.23 -9.03
CA GLN A 169 0.45 15.36 -8.62
C GLN A 169 -0.02 16.64 -9.33
N GLY A 170 -0.81 17.45 -8.62
CA GLY A 170 -1.61 18.53 -9.19
C GLY A 170 -2.49 17.99 -10.33
N HIS A 171 -2.40 18.63 -11.50
CA HIS A 171 -3.15 18.26 -12.71
C HIS A 171 -2.66 16.97 -13.41
N ARG A 172 -1.56 16.36 -12.95
CA ARG A 172 -1.00 15.17 -13.59
C ARG A 172 -1.54 13.91 -12.93
N ILE A 173 -2.13 13.04 -13.73
CA ILE A 173 -2.60 11.72 -13.33
C ILE A 173 -1.85 10.68 -14.13
N GLY A 174 -1.27 9.69 -13.44
CA GLY A 174 -0.49 8.62 -14.05
C GLY A 174 -0.94 7.27 -13.52
N VAL A 175 -1.10 6.30 -14.41
CA VAL A 175 -1.51 4.94 -14.08
C VAL A 175 -0.45 3.96 -14.57
N THR A 176 -0.17 2.92 -13.79
CA THR A 176 0.75 1.85 -14.15
C THR A 176 0.23 0.49 -13.69
N GLY A 177 0.70 -0.58 -14.36
CA GLY A 177 0.25 -1.95 -14.11
C GLY A 177 -1.16 -2.23 -14.65
N ALA A 178 -1.77 -3.29 -14.13
CA ALA A 178 -3.11 -3.76 -14.47
C ALA A 178 -4.19 -3.15 -13.55
N LEU A 179 -4.05 -1.86 -13.21
CA LEU A 179 -5.04 -1.16 -12.39
C LEU A 179 -6.30 -0.91 -13.22
N GLU A 180 -7.46 -1.36 -12.72
CA GLU A 180 -8.75 -1.04 -13.31
C GLU A 180 -9.42 0.07 -12.48
N LEU A 181 -9.86 1.13 -13.17
CA LEU A 181 -10.54 2.28 -12.59
C LEU A 181 -12.00 2.30 -13.08
N ALA A 182 -12.91 2.72 -12.22
CA ALA A 182 -14.31 2.94 -12.54
C ALA A 182 -14.72 4.38 -12.22
N ALA A 183 -15.62 4.91 -13.05
CA ALA A 183 -16.37 6.13 -12.83
C ALA A 183 -17.83 5.83 -12.45
#